data_AF-A0A349Z9J3-F1
#
_entry.id   AF-A0A349Z9J3-F1
#
_cell.length_a   1.000
_cell.length_b   1.000
_cell.length_c   1.000
_cell.angle_alpha   90.00
_cell.angle_beta   90.00
_cell.angle_gamma   90.00
#
_symmetry.space_group_name_H-M   'P 1'
#
loop_
_entity.id
_entity.type
_entity.pdbx_description
1 polymer ?
#
loop_
_entity_poly.entity_id
_entity_poly.type
_entity_poly.pdbx_seq_one_letter_code
_entity_poly.pdbx_strand_id
1 'polypeptide(L)'
;MSKKFWILVIAAFVVINEIMVDWLLAIFVGDYGVAEGFIDVTRYLTVDSLLFAAGFRAIPYGALLLVGLTTRLKHTIPGKLALWLALLAIAAIHFWGYWAMQYSFYTPDYTSSTSELELIFVPIHALWIGAITCWVGFVMVNRGIRKLQR
;
A
#
# COMPACT_ATOMS: atom_id res chain seq x y z
N MET A 1 -18.32 -0.64 10.64
CA MET A 1 -17.29 0.16 9.93
C MET A 1 -17.98 1.24 9.10
N SER A 2 -17.40 2.43 8.96
CA SER A 2 -18.00 3.50 8.14
C SER A 2 -17.80 3.20 6.64
N LYS A 3 -18.68 3.75 5.78
CA LYS A 3 -18.50 3.67 4.31
C LYS A 3 -17.14 4.23 3.86
N LYS A 4 -16.64 5.24 4.58
CA LYS A 4 -15.34 5.89 4.32
C LYS A 4 -14.18 4.90 4.30
N PHE A 5 -14.14 3.93 5.22
CA PHE A 5 -13.08 2.92 5.26
C PHE A 5 -13.02 2.12 3.97
N TRP A 6 -14.16 1.60 3.51
CA TRP A 6 -14.23 0.78 2.30
C TRP A 6 -13.86 1.55 1.04
N ILE A 7 -14.32 2.80 0.95
CA ILE A 7 -13.93 3.71 -0.13
C ILE A 7 -12.41 3.93 -0.12
N LEU A 8 -11.81 4.13 1.06
CA LEU A 8 -10.36 4.32 1.19
C LEU A 8 -9.55 3.07 0.88
N VAL A 9 -10.05 1.87 1.18
CA VAL A 9 -9.40 0.61 0.76
C VAL A 9 -9.30 0.56 -0.77
N ILE A 10 -10.40 0.85 -1.47
CA ILE A 10 -10.43 0.84 -2.95
C ILE A 10 -9.56 1.98 -3.50
N ALA A 11 -9.68 3.18 -2.94
CA ALA A 11 -8.90 4.33 -3.38
C ALA A 11 -7.39 4.09 -3.20
N ALA A 12 -6.96 3.53 -2.07
CA ALA A 12 -5.56 3.18 -1.84
C ALA A 12 -5.06 2.14 -2.85
N PHE A 13 -5.85 1.09 -3.13
CA PHE A 13 -5.50 0.10 -4.14
C PHE A 13 -5.33 0.69 -5.56
N VAL A 14 -6.21 1.61 -5.94
CA VAL A 14 -6.19 2.24 -7.27
C VAL A 14 -5.08 3.28 -7.39
N VAL A 15 -4.95 4.15 -6.39
CA VAL A 15 -4.04 5.30 -6.46
C VAL A 15 -2.60 4.91 -6.13
N ILE A 16 -2.38 4.07 -5.12
CA ILE A 16 -1.03 3.69 -4.68
C ILE A 16 -0.59 2.49 -5.50
N ASN A 17 -0.10 2.77 -6.70
CA ASN A 17 0.41 1.81 -7.65
C ASN A 17 1.81 2.22 -8.14
N GLU A 18 2.51 1.28 -8.75
CA GLU A 18 3.86 1.44 -9.27
C GLU A 18 3.98 2.59 -10.28
N ILE A 19 2.97 2.79 -11.15
CA ILE A 19 2.97 3.84 -12.17
C ILE A 19 2.83 5.23 -11.53
N MET A 20 1.94 5.37 -10.55
CA MET A 20 1.76 6.62 -9.80
C MET A 20 3.03 6.97 -9.04
N VAL A 21 3.68 5.98 -8.41
CA VAL A 21 4.91 6.22 -7.65
C VAL A 21 6.06 6.60 -8.58
N ASP A 22 6.21 5.91 -9.71
CA ASP A 22 7.21 6.23 -10.74
C ASP A 22 7.01 7.64 -11.30
N TRP A 23 5.76 8.02 -11.56
CA TRP A 23 5.42 9.37 -12.02
C TRP A 23 5.80 10.45 -11.00
N LEU A 24 5.59 10.18 -9.69
CA LEU A 24 6.03 11.10 -8.64
C LEU A 24 7.55 11.16 -8.56
N LEU A 25 8.26 10.05 -8.75
CA LEU A 25 9.72 10.02 -8.81
C LEU A 25 10.24 10.82 -10.00
N ALA A 26 9.67 10.67 -11.19
CA ALA A 26 10.02 11.45 -12.37
C ALA A 26 9.94 12.96 -12.08
N ILE A 27 8.87 13.41 -11.42
CA ILE A 27 8.67 14.83 -11.09
C ILE A 27 9.64 15.30 -10.00
N PHE A 28 9.76 14.56 -8.90
CA PHE A 28 10.45 15.04 -7.69
C PHE A 28 11.94 14.71 -7.63
N VAL A 29 12.38 13.71 -8.38
CA VAL A 29 13.76 13.21 -8.38
C VAL A 29 14.38 13.35 -9.77
N GLY A 30 13.61 13.05 -10.82
CA GLY A 30 14.08 13.10 -12.21
C GLY A 30 14.01 14.48 -12.88
N ASP A 31 13.51 15.52 -12.19
CA ASP A 31 13.30 16.87 -12.73
C ASP A 31 12.40 16.94 -13.98
N TYR A 32 11.52 15.95 -14.20
CA TYR A 32 10.58 15.95 -15.32
C TYR A 32 9.42 16.94 -15.08
N GLY A 33 8.93 17.55 -16.15
CA GLY A 33 7.64 18.24 -16.12
C GLY A 33 6.48 17.27 -15.84
N VAL A 34 5.40 17.75 -15.21
CA VAL A 34 4.25 16.90 -14.80
C VAL A 34 3.68 16.05 -15.94
N ALA A 35 3.42 16.66 -17.11
CA ALA A 35 2.88 15.96 -18.27
C ALA A 35 3.92 15.09 -18.97
N GLU A 36 5.17 15.56 -19.01
CA GLU A 36 6.29 14.86 -19.64
C GLU A 36 6.62 13.57 -18.89
N GLY A 37 6.75 13.64 -17.56
CA GLY A 37 6.99 12.46 -16.73
C GLY A 37 5.85 11.44 -16.81
N PHE A 38 4.60 11.89 -16.99
CA PHE A 38 3.48 10.95 -17.18
C PHE A 38 3.61 10.19 -18.51
N ILE A 39 3.96 10.90 -19.59
CA ILE A 39 4.17 10.30 -20.91
C ILE A 39 5.35 9.32 -20.87
N ASP A 40 6.43 9.69 -20.18
CA ASP A 40 7.62 8.86 -20.08
C ASP A 40 7.35 7.54 -19.35
N VAL A 41 6.78 7.62 -18.14
CA VAL A 41 6.45 6.44 -17.31
C VAL A 41 5.44 5.52 -17.99
N THR A 42 4.50 6.07 -18.77
CA THR A 42 3.47 5.26 -19.44
C THR A 42 3.86 4.77 -20.83
N ARG A 43 5.03 5.15 -21.35
CA ARG A 43 5.46 4.87 -22.73
C ARG A 43 5.47 3.40 -23.10
N TYR A 44 5.85 2.54 -22.15
CA TYR A 44 5.95 1.09 -22.32
C TYR A 44 4.89 0.32 -21.53
N LEU A 45 3.85 1.00 -21.08
CA LEU A 45 2.77 0.37 -20.33
C LEU A 45 1.99 -0.60 -21.23
N THR A 46 1.85 -1.85 -20.77
CA THR A 46 0.98 -2.84 -21.40
C THR A 46 -0.15 -3.22 -20.45
N VAL A 47 -1.27 -3.68 -21.01
CA VAL A 47 -2.40 -4.17 -20.19
C VAL A 47 -1.97 -5.38 -19.36
N ASP A 48 -1.14 -6.26 -19.92
CA ASP A 48 -0.69 -7.46 -19.23
C ASP A 48 0.21 -7.14 -18.03
N SER A 49 1.17 -6.22 -18.17
CA SER A 49 2.03 -5.81 -17.05
C SER A 49 1.23 -5.09 -15.96
N LEU A 50 0.27 -4.23 -16.34
CA LEU A 50 -0.63 -3.57 -15.41
C LEU A 50 -1.48 -4.56 -14.60
N LEU A 51 -2.09 -5.54 -15.27
CA LEU A 51 -2.92 -6.55 -14.61
C LEU A 51 -2.10 -7.48 -13.72
N PHE A 52 -0.88 -7.82 -14.14
CA PHE A 52 0.05 -8.62 -13.34
C PHE A 52 0.40 -7.90 -12.02
N ALA A 53 0.87 -6.66 -12.09
CA ALA A 53 1.21 -5.86 -10.90
C ALA A 53 -0.03 -5.61 -10.01
N ALA A 54 -1.16 -5.25 -10.63
CA ALA A 54 -2.42 -5.06 -9.91
C ALA A 54 -2.90 -6.34 -9.20
N GLY A 55 -2.69 -7.51 -9.80
CA GLY A 55 -3.07 -8.80 -9.23
C GLY A 55 -2.36 -9.08 -7.89
N PHE A 56 -1.04 -8.87 -7.83
CA PHE A 56 -0.30 -9.01 -6.58
C PHE A 56 -0.66 -7.91 -5.58
N ARG A 57 -0.73 -6.65 -6.02
CA ARG A 57 -1.13 -5.52 -5.16
C ARG A 57 -2.52 -5.73 -4.54
N ALA A 58 -3.44 -6.40 -5.22
CA ALA A 58 -4.79 -6.66 -4.71
C ALA A 58 -4.79 -7.56 -3.47
N ILE A 59 -3.79 -8.43 -3.28
CA ILE A 59 -3.77 -9.44 -2.22
C ILE A 59 -3.86 -8.81 -0.81
N PRO A 60 -3.01 -7.84 -0.41
CA PRO A 60 -3.13 -7.17 0.89
C PRO A 60 -4.47 -6.49 1.13
N TYR A 61 -4.98 -5.76 0.14
CA TYR A 61 -6.26 -5.04 0.26
C TYR A 61 -7.44 -6.00 0.32
N GLY A 62 -7.41 -7.07 -0.48
CA GLY A 62 -8.40 -8.14 -0.47
C GLY A 62 -8.42 -8.89 0.86
N ALA A 63 -7.25 -9.22 1.42
CA ALA A 63 -7.13 -9.82 2.73
C ALA A 63 -7.68 -8.91 3.84
N LEU A 64 -7.33 -7.62 3.82
CA LEU A 64 -7.87 -6.63 4.75
C LEU A 64 -9.40 -6.52 4.63
N LEU A 65 -9.92 -6.53 3.40
CA LEU A 65 -11.34 -6.46 3.13
C LEU A 65 -12.07 -7.70 3.68
N LEU A 66 -11.52 -8.89 3.43
CA LEU A 66 -12.04 -10.15 3.96
C LEU A 66 -12.05 -10.14 5.49
N VAL A 67 -10.96 -9.75 6.14
CA VAL A 67 -10.89 -9.61 7.62
C VAL A 67 -11.92 -8.60 8.13
N GLY A 68 -12.01 -7.43 7.50
CA GLY A 68 -12.96 -6.39 7.90
C GLY A 68 -14.42 -6.82 7.74
N LEU A 69 -14.75 -7.65 6.75
CA LEU A 69 -16.10 -8.13 6.48
C LEU A 69 -16.50 -9.33 7.34
N THR A 70 -15.59 -10.28 7.57
CA THR A 70 -15.88 -11.55 8.24
C THR A 70 -15.70 -11.52 9.76
N THR A 71 -14.82 -10.65 10.28
CA THR A 71 -14.54 -10.61 11.72
C THR A 71 -15.44 -9.62 12.48
N ARG A 72 -15.46 -9.75 13.81
CA ARG A 72 -16.16 -8.81 14.70
C ARG A 72 -15.40 -7.50 14.94
N LEU A 73 -14.19 -7.33 14.40
CA LEU A 73 -13.35 -6.15 14.61
C LEU A 73 -14.06 -4.85 14.20
N LYS A 74 -14.88 -4.89 13.15
CA LYS A 74 -15.66 -3.73 12.68
C LYS A 74 -16.70 -3.19 13.67
N HIS A 75 -17.00 -3.91 14.75
CA HIS A 75 -18.02 -3.56 15.74
C HIS A 75 -17.44 -2.91 17.00
N THR A 76 -16.15 -3.09 17.29
CA THR A 76 -15.50 -2.53 18.48
C THR A 76 -14.65 -1.31 18.13
N ILE A 77 -14.46 -0.39 19.07
CA ILE A 77 -13.57 0.78 18.86
C ILE A 77 -12.12 0.33 18.59
N PRO A 78 -11.51 -0.57 19.39
CA PRO A 78 -10.17 -1.09 19.11
C PRO A 78 -10.06 -1.76 17.75
N GLY A 79 -11.06 -2.57 17.37
CA GLY A 79 -11.03 -3.29 16.10
C GLY A 79 -11.16 -2.36 14.89
N LYS A 80 -11.98 -1.31 14.98
CA LYS A 80 -12.05 -0.29 13.92
C LYS A 80 -10.72 0.41 13.74
N LEU A 81 -10.09 0.85 14.83
CA LEU A 81 -8.80 1.54 14.78
C LEU A 81 -7.70 0.62 14.24
N ALA A 82 -7.66 -0.64 14.67
CA ALA A 82 -6.74 -1.66 14.16
C ALA A 82 -6.84 -1.84 12.64
N LEU A 83 -8.06 -1.90 12.09
CA LEU A 83 -8.27 -2.02 10.64
C LEU A 83 -7.79 -0.76 9.89
N TRP A 84 -7.97 0.44 10.45
CA TRP A 84 -7.43 1.68 9.87
C TRP A 84 -5.89 1.70 9.87
N LEU A 85 -5.27 1.28 10.97
CA LEU A 85 -3.81 1.20 11.07
C LEU A 85 -3.25 0.17 10.09
N ALA A 86 -3.94 -0.96 9.90
CA ALA A 86 -3.57 -1.95 8.90
C ALA A 86 -3.64 -1.39 7.47
N LEU A 87 -4.71 -0.66 7.14
CA LEU A 87 -4.82 0.02 5.85
C LEU A 87 -3.67 1.00 5.62
N LEU A 88 -3.37 1.83 6.62
CA LEU A 88 -2.28 2.80 6.55
C LEU A 88 -0.93 2.12 6.34
N ALA A 89 -0.65 1.03 7.08
CA ALA A 89 0.58 0.26 6.93
C ALA A 89 0.70 -0.37 5.54
N ILE A 90 -0.37 -0.99 5.04
CA ILE A 90 -0.42 -1.56 3.68
C ILE A 90 -0.11 -0.48 2.65
N ALA A 91 -0.79 0.67 2.72
CA ALA A 91 -0.59 1.79 1.81
C ALA A 91 0.85 2.33 1.85
N ALA A 92 1.40 2.51 3.05
CA ALA A 92 2.75 3.03 3.24
C ALA A 92 3.81 2.07 2.69
N ILE A 93 3.66 0.76 2.90
CA ILE A 93 4.60 -0.24 2.37
C ILE A 93 4.53 -0.31 0.84
N HIS A 94 3.35 -0.23 0.24
CA HIS A 94 3.26 -0.16 -1.23
C HIS A 94 3.95 1.08 -1.78
N PHE A 95 3.64 2.25 -1.22
CA PHE A 95 4.24 3.50 -1.67
C PHE A 95 5.76 3.47 -1.53
N TRP A 96 6.26 3.13 -0.33
CA TRP A 96 7.68 3.10 -0.05
C TRP A 96 8.42 2.02 -0.84
N GLY A 97 7.82 0.84 -0.98
CA GLY A 97 8.40 -0.28 -1.71
C GLY A 97 8.57 0.03 -3.19
N TYR A 98 7.54 0.57 -3.84
CA TYR A 98 7.63 1.00 -5.23
C TYR A 98 8.60 2.17 -5.40
N TRP A 99 8.63 3.10 -4.43
CA TRP A 99 9.57 4.21 -4.47
C TRP A 99 11.00 3.69 -4.45
N ALA A 100 11.33 2.81 -3.51
CA ALA A 100 12.65 2.20 -3.39
C ALA A 100 13.02 1.35 -4.63
N MET A 101 12.04 0.65 -5.21
CA MET A 101 12.22 -0.13 -6.44
C MET A 101 12.68 0.75 -7.62
N GLN A 102 12.13 1.95 -7.76
CA GLN A 102 12.27 2.80 -8.95
C GLN A 102 13.20 4.00 -8.77
N TYR A 103 13.58 4.34 -7.53
CA TYR A 103 14.38 5.53 -7.23
C TYR A 103 15.66 5.63 -8.06
N SER A 104 16.36 4.51 -8.23
CA SER A 104 17.61 4.44 -9.00
C SER A 104 17.47 4.76 -10.49
N PHE A 105 16.26 4.75 -11.06
CA PHE A 105 16.04 5.18 -12.45
C PHE A 105 16.30 6.67 -12.66
N TYR A 106 16.21 7.46 -11.60
CA TYR A 106 16.34 8.91 -11.64
C TYR A 106 17.57 9.41 -10.89
N THR A 107 18.44 8.52 -10.41
CA THR A 107 19.68 8.87 -9.72
C THR A 107 20.88 8.13 -10.30
N PRO A 108 22.12 8.51 -9.96
CA PRO A 108 23.32 7.76 -10.33
C PRO A 108 23.44 6.39 -9.63
N ASP A 109 22.46 5.98 -8.82
CA ASP A 109 22.50 4.72 -8.08
C ASP A 109 22.34 3.52 -9.03
N TYR A 110 22.94 2.40 -8.67
CA TYR A 110 22.83 1.18 -9.46
C TYR A 110 21.43 0.56 -9.34
N THR A 111 20.75 0.39 -10.47
CA THR A 111 19.53 -0.42 -10.51
C THR A 111 19.84 -1.91 -10.66
N SER A 112 19.38 -2.69 -9.69
CA SER A 112 19.44 -4.16 -9.79
C SER A 112 18.51 -4.67 -10.90
N SER A 113 18.98 -5.66 -11.67
CA SER A 113 18.16 -6.41 -12.62
C SER A 113 17.02 -7.19 -11.96
N THR A 114 17.06 -7.35 -10.62
CA THR A 114 16.01 -8.00 -9.83
C THR A 114 15.02 -7.02 -9.19
N SER A 115 15.15 -5.71 -9.43
CA SER A 115 14.27 -4.69 -8.84
C SER A 115 12.80 -4.94 -9.18
N GLU A 116 12.49 -5.41 -10.39
CA GLU A 116 11.11 -5.73 -10.80
C GLU A 116 10.45 -6.84 -9.96
N LEU A 117 11.22 -7.69 -9.27
CA LEU A 117 10.66 -8.67 -8.34
C LEU A 117 9.92 -8.00 -7.17
N GLU A 118 10.20 -6.73 -6.88
CA GLU A 118 9.48 -5.96 -5.87
C GLU A 118 7.99 -5.79 -6.21
N LEU A 119 7.58 -5.93 -7.48
CA LEU A 119 6.16 -6.01 -7.84
C LEU A 119 5.44 -7.19 -7.16
N ILE A 120 6.18 -8.23 -6.79
CA ILE A 120 5.69 -9.42 -6.07
C ILE A 120 5.98 -9.29 -4.57
N PHE A 121 7.20 -8.91 -4.19
CA PHE A 121 7.62 -8.89 -2.79
C PHE A 121 7.01 -7.73 -1.99
N VAL A 122 6.82 -6.54 -2.57
CA VAL A 122 6.21 -5.41 -1.87
C VAL A 122 4.79 -5.76 -1.40
N PRO A 123 3.89 -6.34 -2.23
CA PRO A 123 2.60 -6.80 -1.75
C PRO A 123 2.68 -7.89 -0.68
N ILE A 124 3.64 -8.83 -0.78
CA ILE A 124 3.84 -9.85 0.27
C ILE A 124 4.22 -9.17 1.60
N HIS A 125 5.15 -8.22 1.57
CA HIS A 125 5.54 -7.44 2.73
C HIS A 125 4.38 -6.64 3.32
N ALA A 126 3.61 -5.96 2.47
CA ALA A 126 2.43 -5.22 2.89
C ALA A 126 1.39 -6.12 3.58
N LEU A 127 1.20 -7.36 3.11
CA LEU A 127 0.25 -8.31 3.70
C LEU A 127 0.60 -8.63 5.16
N TRP A 128 1.82 -9.13 5.41
CA TRP A 128 2.18 -9.58 6.76
C TRP A 128 2.43 -8.39 7.71
N ILE A 129 3.00 -7.28 7.22
CA ILE A 129 3.14 -6.06 8.02
C ILE A 129 1.76 -5.52 8.40
N GLY A 130 0.84 -5.43 7.44
CA GLY A 130 -0.54 -5.01 7.70
C GLY A 130 -1.24 -5.89 8.75
N ALA A 131 -1.04 -7.20 8.69
CA ALA A 131 -1.56 -8.14 9.68
C ALA A 131 -0.97 -7.91 11.08
N ILE A 132 0.36 -7.73 11.19
CA ILE A 132 1.03 -7.42 12.45
C ILE A 132 0.52 -6.08 13.01
N THR A 133 0.46 -5.03 12.19
CA THR A 133 -0.03 -3.72 12.61
C THR A 133 -1.48 -3.77 13.09
N CYS A 134 -2.35 -4.53 12.42
CA CYS A 134 -3.72 -4.78 12.85
C CYS A 134 -3.75 -5.41 14.25
N TRP A 135 -3.00 -6.48 14.44
CA TRP A 135 -2.97 -7.22 15.70
C TRP A 135 -2.41 -6.37 16.85
N VAL A 136 -1.26 -5.74 16.65
CA VAL A 136 -0.61 -4.87 17.65
C VAL A 136 -1.53 -3.70 18.01
N GLY A 137 -2.09 -3.02 17.01
CA GLY A 137 -3.01 -1.91 17.20
C GLY A 137 -4.24 -2.31 18.02
N PHE A 138 -4.83 -3.48 17.72
CA PHE A 138 -5.96 -4.01 18.49
C PHE A 138 -5.58 -4.26 19.96
N VAL A 139 -4.46 -4.95 20.21
CA VAL A 139 -4.00 -5.31 21.55
C VAL A 139 -3.70 -4.06 22.38
N MET A 140 -2.97 -3.09 21.82
CA MET A 140 -2.60 -1.85 22.52
C MET A 140 -3.82 -1.02 22.92
N VAL A 141 -4.73 -0.79 21.98
CA VAL A 141 -5.92 0.05 22.21
C VAL A 141 -6.86 -0.64 23.20
N ASN A 142 -7.06 -1.94 23.07
CA ASN A 142 -7.90 -2.70 24.00
C ASN A 142 -7.31 -2.70 25.42
N ARG A 143 -5.99 -2.84 25.58
CA ARG A 143 -5.32 -2.73 26.88
C ARG A 143 -5.43 -1.32 27.47
N GLY A 144 -5.27 -0.28 26.65
CA GLY A 144 -5.41 1.12 27.06
C GLY A 144 -6.80 1.43 27.60
N ILE A 145 -7.85 1.04 26.87
CA ILE A 145 -9.24 1.25 27.29
C ILE A 145 -9.53 0.54 28.62
N ARG A 146 -9.07 -0.71 28.79
CA ARG A 146 -9.26 -1.46 30.04
C ARG A 146 -8.58 -0.81 31.25
N LYS A 147 -7.44 -0.14 31.04
CA LYS A 147 -6.76 0.60 32.11
C LYS A 147 -7.51 1.88 32.50
N LEU A 148 -8.17 2.55 31.56
CA LEU A 148 -8.96 3.76 31.83
C LEU A 148 -10.29 3.48 32.54
N GLN A 149 -10.77 2.23 32.49
CA GLN A 149 -12.02 1.80 33.13
C GLN A 149 -11.82 1.21 34.54
N ARG A 150 -10.59 1.11 35.01
CA ARG A 150 -10.23 0.68 36.38
C ARG A 150 -9.85 1.91 37.19
#